data_AF-A0A9D8QTK6-F1
#
_entry.id   AF-A0A9D8QTK6-F1
#
_cell.length_a   1.000
_cell.length_b   1.000
_cell.length_c   1.000
_cell.angle_alpha   90.00
_cell.angle_beta   90.00
_cell.angle_gamma   90.00
#
_symmetry.space_group_name_H-M   'P 1'
#
loop_
_entity.id
_entity.type
_entity.pdbx_description
1 polymer ?
#
loop_
_entity_poly.entity_id
_entity_poly.type
_entity_poly.pdbx_seq_one_letter_code
_entity_poly.pdbx_strand_id
1 'polypeptide(L)'
;MKSKTYFLIFILCSLFALPLAAQEKQIAYIESNKNWHYLYDAQGKKIAGYSRSSVGDVVGWGSTFFIGKNTGWYRIYDVKGRVIKALSINNVGEVIGVSGDTFTSRNGNWIYIWDKSGKKIATRPAHS
;
A
#
# COMPACT_ATOMS: atom_id res chain seq x y z
N MET A 1 -52.35 -5.99 -8.99
CA MET A 1 -51.19 -5.23 -9.54
C MET A 1 -50.26 -4.64 -8.48
N LYS A 2 -50.74 -4.16 -7.32
CA LYS A 2 -49.88 -3.53 -6.28
C LYS A 2 -48.84 -4.46 -5.63
N SER A 3 -49.11 -5.78 -5.52
CA SER A 3 -48.20 -6.75 -4.87
C SER A 3 -46.88 -6.99 -5.62
N LYS A 4 -46.89 -6.94 -6.97
CA LYS A 4 -45.68 -7.11 -7.78
C LYS A 4 -44.73 -5.92 -7.65
N THR A 5 -45.27 -4.72 -7.45
CA THR A 5 -44.49 -3.49 -7.24
C THR A 5 -43.75 -3.51 -5.91
N TYR A 6 -44.39 -3.96 -4.82
CA TYR A 6 -43.71 -4.12 -3.52
C TYR A 6 -42.63 -5.20 -3.55
N PHE A 7 -42.86 -6.30 -4.27
CA PHE A 7 -41.88 -7.36 -4.44
C PHE A 7 -40.64 -6.88 -5.22
N LEU A 8 -40.84 -6.07 -6.27
CA LEU A 8 -39.77 -5.42 -7.03
C LEU A 8 -38.99 -4.38 -6.21
N ILE A 9 -39.68 -3.58 -5.38
CA ILE A 9 -39.03 -2.60 -4.49
C ILE A 9 -38.21 -3.30 -3.41
N PHE A 10 -38.69 -4.42 -2.86
CA PHE A 10 -37.95 -5.19 -1.85
C PHE A 10 -36.66 -5.82 -2.40
N ILE A 11 -36.69 -6.32 -3.65
CA ILE A 11 -35.51 -6.83 -4.36
C ILE A 11 -34.53 -5.70 -4.72
N LEU A 12 -35.03 -4.51 -5.06
CA LEU A 12 -34.20 -3.34 -5.37
C LEU A 12 -33.48 -2.79 -4.12
N CYS A 13 -34.14 -2.81 -2.95
CA CYS A 13 -33.53 -2.42 -1.68
C CYS A 13 -32.49 -3.44 -1.17
N SER A 14 -32.69 -4.74 -1.41
CA SER A 14 -31.71 -5.76 -1.02
C SER A 14 -30.46 -5.79 -1.91
N LEU A 15 -30.57 -5.38 -3.18
CA LEU A 15 -29.42 -5.18 -4.08
C LEU A 15 -28.56 -3.95 -3.74
N PHE A 16 -29.11 -2.97 -3.01
CA PHE A 16 -28.35 -1.84 -2.44
C PHE A 16 -27.81 -2.11 -1.03
N ALA A 17 -28.24 -3.20 -0.39
CA ALA A 17 -27.66 -3.70 0.86
C ALA A 17 -26.46 -4.62 0.60
N LEU A 18 -25.69 -4.36 -0.46
CA LEU A 18 -24.38 -4.97 -0.64
C LEU A 18 -23.56 -4.69 0.62
N PRO A 19 -22.87 -5.70 1.17
CA PRO A 19 -22.23 -5.57 2.45
C PRO A 19 -21.17 -4.47 2.36
N LEU A 20 -21.39 -3.39 3.12
CA LEU A 20 -20.40 -2.37 3.48
C LEU A 20 -19.18 -2.96 4.24
N ALA A 21 -18.99 -4.29 4.20
CA ALA A 21 -18.05 -5.07 4.97
C ALA A 21 -16.78 -5.45 4.20
N ALA A 22 -16.63 -4.99 2.96
CA ALA A 22 -15.42 -5.24 2.16
C ALA A 22 -14.72 -3.95 1.70
N GLN A 23 -14.85 -2.84 2.44
CA GLN A 23 -13.95 -1.72 2.21
C GLN A 23 -12.54 -2.16 2.60
N GLU A 24 -11.65 -2.26 1.62
CA GLU A 24 -10.23 -2.50 1.90
C GLU A 24 -9.72 -1.41 2.84
N LYS A 25 -9.22 -1.83 4.01
CA LYS A 25 -8.62 -0.91 4.97
C LYS A 25 -7.40 -0.25 4.32
N GLN A 26 -7.47 1.08 4.19
CA GLN A 26 -6.39 1.87 3.61
C GLN A 26 -5.46 2.37 4.69
N ILE A 27 -4.15 2.31 4.42
CA ILE A 27 -3.11 2.83 5.30
C ILE A 27 -3.14 4.35 5.21
N ALA A 28 -3.36 5.02 6.32
CA ALA A 28 -3.16 6.47 6.44
C ALA A 28 -1.75 6.77 6.93
N TYR A 29 -1.31 6.07 7.99
CA TYR A 29 0.02 6.23 8.55
C TYR A 29 0.53 4.93 9.17
N ILE A 30 1.86 4.87 9.35
CA ILE A 30 2.55 3.76 10.00
C ILE A 30 3.35 4.28 11.18
N GLU A 31 3.07 3.77 12.37
CA GLU A 31 3.91 4.01 13.54
C GLU A 31 4.91 2.87 13.69
N SER A 32 6.17 3.23 13.92
CA SER A 32 7.26 2.26 14.05
C SER A 32 7.93 2.42 15.41
N ASN A 33 8.19 1.30 16.08
CA ASN A 33 9.04 1.25 17.26
C ASN A 33 10.19 0.25 17.05
N LYS A 34 10.95 -0.05 18.10
CA LYS A 34 12.11 -0.95 18.03
C LYS A 34 11.78 -2.33 17.46
N ASN A 35 10.55 -2.82 17.67
CA ASN A 35 10.15 -4.20 17.41
C ASN A 35 9.04 -4.35 16.36
N TRP A 36 8.24 -3.30 16.13
CA TRP A 36 6.99 -3.40 15.37
C TRP A 36 6.75 -2.20 14.46
N HIS A 37 6.06 -2.47 13.36
CA HIS A 37 5.37 -1.50 12.51
C HIS A 37 3.86 -1.71 12.67
N TYR A 38 3.13 -0.66 13.02
CA TYR A 38 1.68 -0.67 13.17
C TYR A 38 1.05 0.20 12.09
N LEU A 39 0.14 -0.39 11.33
CA LEU A 39 -0.60 0.30 10.26
C LEU A 39 -1.92 0.81 10.84
N TYR A 40 -2.25 2.07 10.53
CA TYR A 40 -3.49 2.71 10.98
C TYR A 40 -4.27 3.27 9.80
N ASP A 41 -5.60 3.26 9.93
CA ASP A 41 -6.49 3.93 9.00
C ASP A 41 -6.61 5.43 9.31
N ALA A 42 -7.37 6.16 8.49
CA ALA A 42 -7.53 7.61 8.63
C ALA A 42 -8.27 8.04 9.90
N GLN A 43 -8.94 7.11 10.59
CA GLN A 43 -9.60 7.33 11.87
C GLN A 43 -8.69 6.99 13.06
N GLY A 44 -7.44 6.59 12.81
CA GLY A 44 -6.50 6.15 13.83
C GLY A 44 -6.78 4.75 14.37
N LYS A 45 -7.63 3.96 13.70
CA LYS A 45 -7.88 2.58 14.08
C LYS A 45 -6.82 1.67 13.47
N LYS A 46 -6.28 0.79 14.30
CA LYS A 46 -5.25 -0.16 13.89
C LYS A 46 -5.79 -1.14 12.83
N ILE A 47 -5.06 -1.23 11.74
CA ILE A 47 -5.30 -2.17 10.63
C ILE A 47 -4.57 -3.48 10.92
N ALA A 48 -3.26 -3.40 11.15
CA ALA A 48 -2.37 -4.54 11.30
C ALA A 48 -1.09 -4.18 12.07
N GLY A 49 -0.29 -5.18 12.41
CA GLY A 49 1.04 -5.01 12.98
C GLY A 49 2.02 -6.08 12.50
N TYR A 50 3.23 -5.68 12.15
CA TYR A 50 4.28 -6.55 11.63
C TYR A 50 5.58 -6.37 12.40
N SER A 51 6.31 -7.46 12.62
CA SER A 51 7.59 -7.39 13.32
C SER A 51 8.64 -6.71 12.44
N ARG A 52 9.44 -5.83 13.03
CA ARG A 52 10.56 -5.17 12.33
C ARG A 52 11.63 -6.17 11.89
N SER A 53 11.78 -7.29 12.59
CA SER A 53 12.68 -8.38 12.17
C SER A 53 12.26 -9.05 10.85
N SER A 54 10.96 -9.05 10.52
CA SER A 54 10.44 -9.64 9.28
C SER A 54 10.35 -8.65 8.12
N VAL A 55 9.96 -7.40 8.41
CA VAL A 55 9.76 -6.34 7.40
C VAL A 55 11.06 -5.56 7.12
N GLY A 56 11.92 -5.40 8.13
CA GLY A 56 12.97 -4.38 8.12
C GLY A 56 12.41 -2.99 8.32
N ASP A 57 13.16 -1.96 7.95
CA ASP A 57 12.74 -0.56 8.13
C ASP A 57 11.70 -0.16 7.09
N VAL A 58 10.56 0.37 7.53
CA VAL A 58 9.58 0.97 6.62
C VAL A 58 10.12 2.30 6.12
N VAL A 59 10.33 2.40 4.80
CA VAL A 59 10.89 3.60 4.15
C VAL A 59 9.82 4.47 3.47
N GLY A 60 8.58 3.99 3.41
CA GLY A 60 7.44 4.76 2.91
C GLY A 60 6.22 3.88 2.65
N TRP A 61 5.06 4.51 2.48
CA TRP A 61 3.78 3.84 2.26
C TRP A 61 2.85 4.65 1.35
N GLY A 62 2.02 3.94 0.59
CA GLY A 62 0.82 4.45 -0.04
C GLY A 62 -0.42 3.95 0.69
N SER A 63 -1.61 4.21 0.15
CA SER A 63 -2.87 3.80 0.80
C SER A 63 -3.08 2.28 0.80
N THR A 64 -2.51 1.57 -0.18
CA THR A 64 -2.71 0.11 -0.33
C THR A 64 -1.43 -0.73 -0.23
N PHE A 65 -0.28 -0.11 0.04
CA PHE A 65 1.00 -0.81 0.10
C PHE A 65 2.02 -0.06 0.96
N PHE A 66 3.06 -0.76 1.41
CA PHE A 66 4.20 -0.15 2.07
C PHE A 66 5.51 -0.83 1.65
N ILE A 67 6.63 -0.14 1.86
CA ILE A 67 7.96 -0.59 1.45
C ILE A 67 8.82 -0.82 2.69
N GLY A 68 9.22 -2.07 2.90
CA GLY A 68 10.22 -2.46 3.89
C GLY A 68 11.61 -2.58 3.27
N LYS A 69 12.64 -2.15 4.00
CA LYS A 69 14.05 -2.22 3.61
C LYS A 69 14.78 -3.16 4.57
N ASN A 70 15.35 -4.23 4.04
CA ASN A 70 16.13 -5.19 4.82
C ASN A 70 17.24 -5.83 3.97
N THR A 71 18.47 -5.83 4.47
CA THR A 71 19.63 -6.61 3.95
C THR A 71 19.76 -6.55 2.43
N GLY A 72 19.90 -5.33 1.86
CA GLY A 72 20.12 -5.18 0.41
C GLY A 72 18.85 -5.29 -0.46
N TRP A 73 17.67 -5.45 0.13
CA TRP A 73 16.40 -5.55 -0.59
C TRP A 73 15.39 -4.53 -0.11
N TYR A 74 14.61 -4.00 -1.06
CA TYR A 74 13.28 -3.48 -0.79
C TYR A 74 12.26 -4.58 -1.03
N ARG A 75 11.34 -4.75 -0.09
CA ARG A 75 10.15 -5.59 -0.26
C ARG A 75 8.93 -4.67 -0.25
N ILE A 76 8.10 -4.83 -1.27
CA ILE A 76 6.82 -4.15 -1.38
C ILE A 76 5.76 -5.08 -0.79
N TYR A 77 5.02 -4.59 0.19
CA TYR A 77 4.00 -5.34 0.91
C TYR A 77 2.63 -4.76 0.63
N ASP A 78 1.61 -5.62 0.54
CA ASP A 78 0.23 -5.17 0.59
C ASP A 78 -0.21 -4.82 2.03
N VAL A 79 -1.42 -4.28 2.21
CA VAL A 79 -1.98 -3.92 3.53
C VAL A 79 -2.13 -5.12 4.48
N LYS A 80 -2.08 -6.35 3.97
CA LYS A 80 -2.14 -7.60 4.74
C LYS A 80 -0.74 -8.12 5.09
N GLY A 81 0.33 -7.44 4.65
CA GLY A 81 1.71 -7.81 4.93
C GLY A 81 2.23 -8.92 4.02
N ARG A 82 1.54 -9.22 2.92
CA ARG A 82 2.02 -10.16 1.90
C ARG A 82 3.01 -9.45 1.00
N VAL A 83 4.14 -10.09 0.72
CA VAL A 83 5.14 -9.56 -0.21
C VAL A 83 4.57 -9.62 -1.63
N ILE A 84 4.43 -8.46 -2.26
CA ILE A 84 4.08 -8.31 -3.68
C ILE A 84 5.33 -8.53 -4.54
N LYS A 85 6.45 -7.88 -4.17
CA LYS A 85 7.71 -7.94 -4.93
C LYS A 85 8.91 -7.70 -4.02
N ALA A 86 10.02 -8.35 -4.34
CA ALA A 86 11.34 -8.02 -3.80
C ALA A 86 12.21 -7.40 -4.91
N LEU A 87 12.88 -6.30 -4.61
CA LEU A 87 13.75 -5.55 -5.52
C LEU A 87 15.10 -5.31 -4.85
N SER A 88 16.20 -5.54 -5.59
CA SER A 88 17.53 -5.26 -5.09
C SER A 88 17.76 -3.76 -4.94
N ILE A 89 18.30 -3.33 -3.80
CA ILE A 89 18.61 -1.92 -3.51
C ILE A 89 19.60 -1.36 -4.53
N ASN A 90 20.54 -2.17 -5.03
CA ASN A 90 21.53 -1.73 -6.01
C ASN A 90 20.88 -1.28 -7.34
N ASN A 91 19.76 -1.90 -7.70
CA ASN A 91 19.02 -1.55 -8.91
C ASN A 91 18.05 -0.38 -8.66
N VAL A 92 17.40 -0.36 -7.50
CA VAL A 92 16.39 0.66 -7.16
C VAL A 92 17.03 1.99 -6.77
N GLY A 93 18.11 1.96 -6.00
CA GLY A 93 18.69 3.13 -5.34
C GLY A 93 17.97 3.50 -4.03
N GLU A 94 18.02 4.76 -3.64
CA GLU A 94 17.34 5.27 -2.45
C GLU A 94 15.87 5.57 -2.77
N VAL A 95 14.92 5.05 -1.98
CA VAL A 95 13.51 5.48 -2.07
C VAL A 95 13.40 6.87 -1.47
N ILE A 96 12.98 7.85 -2.28
CA ILE A 96 12.91 9.27 -1.88
C ILE A 96 11.47 9.77 -1.70
N GLY A 97 10.47 8.96 -2.03
CA GLY A 97 9.07 9.31 -1.82
C GLY A 97 8.12 8.21 -2.25
N VAL A 98 6.97 8.15 -1.59
CA VAL A 98 5.86 7.28 -1.94
C VAL A 98 4.60 8.14 -2.05
N SER A 99 3.85 7.98 -3.14
CA SER A 99 2.64 8.77 -3.38
C SER A 99 1.67 8.01 -4.29
N GLY A 100 0.41 7.99 -3.89
CA GLY A 100 -0.64 7.22 -4.55
C GLY A 100 -0.24 5.74 -4.67
N ASP A 101 -0.30 5.21 -5.88
CA ASP A 101 0.05 3.83 -6.23
C ASP A 101 1.49 3.67 -6.76
N THR A 102 2.37 4.65 -6.45
CA THR A 102 3.74 4.68 -6.96
C THR A 102 4.76 5.01 -5.86
N PHE A 103 6.02 4.64 -6.11
CA PHE A 103 7.15 5.17 -5.35
C PHE A 103 8.23 5.67 -6.30
N THR A 104 8.99 6.65 -5.82
CA THR A 104 10.10 7.27 -6.54
C THR A 104 11.40 6.89 -5.86
N SER A 105 12.40 6.54 -6.66
CA SER A 105 13.76 6.31 -6.16
C SER A 105 14.81 7.09 -6.95
N ARG A 106 15.92 7.39 -6.29
CA ARG A 106 17.13 7.97 -6.90
C ARG A 106 18.25 6.94 -6.89
N ASN A 107 18.84 6.71 -8.06
CA ASN A 107 20.03 5.88 -8.21
C ASN A 107 21.08 6.65 -9.01
N GLY A 108 22.05 7.22 -8.31
CA GLY A 108 23.03 8.14 -8.90
C GLY A 108 22.35 9.35 -9.56
N ASN A 109 22.60 9.52 -10.87
CA ASN A 109 22.09 10.62 -11.68
C ASN A 109 20.70 10.37 -12.27
N TRP A 110 20.00 9.33 -11.83
CA TRP A 110 18.69 8.94 -12.36
C TRP A 110 17.62 8.92 -11.27
N ILE A 111 16.43 9.37 -11.66
CA ILE A 111 15.19 9.21 -10.93
C ILE A 111 14.37 8.13 -11.64
N TYR A 112 13.81 7.21 -10.85
CA TYR A 112 12.91 6.16 -11.32
C TYR A 112 11.56 6.27 -10.63
N ILE A 113 10.49 6.07 -11.40
CA ILE A 113 9.14 5.92 -10.86
C ILE A 113 8.74 4.46 -11.05
N TRP A 114 8.26 3.86 -9.97
CA TRP A 114 7.84 2.47 -9.89
C TRP A 114 6.37 2.44 -9.48
N ASP A 115 5.60 1.52 -10.06
CA ASP A 115 4.26 1.23 -9.54
C ASP A 115 4.33 0.35 -8.27
N LYS A 116 3.21 0.21 -7.59
CA LYS A 116 3.07 -0.63 -6.38
C LYS A 116 3.31 -2.13 -6.61
N SER A 117 3.38 -2.60 -7.86
CA SER A 117 3.78 -3.97 -8.19
C SER A 117 5.31 -4.14 -8.26
N GLY A 118 6.05 -3.03 -8.18
CA GLY A 118 7.50 -2.99 -8.34
C GLY A 118 7.97 -2.94 -9.78
N LYS A 119 7.08 -2.62 -10.74
CA LYS A 119 7.45 -2.39 -12.13
C LYS A 119 7.90 -0.94 -12.30
N LYS A 120 9.05 -0.74 -12.92
CA LYS A 120 9.52 0.60 -13.32
C LYS A 120 8.63 1.11 -14.46
N ILE A 121 8.02 2.28 -14.27
CA ILE A 121 7.09 2.88 -15.24
C ILE A 121 7.62 4.16 -15.88
N ALA A 122 8.59 4.84 -15.25
CA ALA A 122 9.25 5.99 -15.85
C ALA A 122 10.68 6.18 -15.33
N THR A 123 11.47 6.95 -16.09
CA THR A 123 12.82 7.38 -15.70
C THR A 123 13.14 8.76 -16.24
N ARG A 124 13.93 9.52 -15.51
CA ARG A 124 14.47 10.83 -15.94
C ARG A 124 15.81 11.11 -15.26
N PRO A 125 16.65 12.01 -15.80
CA PRO A 125 17.81 12.52 -15.09
C PRO A 125 17.42 13.21 -13.76
N ALA A 126 18.28 13.07 -12.75
CA ALA A 126 18.19 13.83 -11.51
C ALA A 126 18.76 15.24 -11.72
N HIS A 127 18.18 16.23 -11.07
CA HIS A 127 18.81 17.55 -10.95
C HIS A 127 19.80 17.53 -9.79
N SER A 128 20.90 18.27 -9.95
CA SER A 128 21.93 18.51 -8.95
C SER A 128 21.44 19.43 -7.84
#